data_AF-A0A559KGP1-F1
#
_entry.id   AF-A0A559KGP1-F1
#
_cell.length_a   1.000
_cell.length_b   1.000
_cell.length_c   1.000
_cell.angle_alpha   90.00
_cell.angle_beta   90.00
_cell.angle_gamma   90.00
#
_symmetry.space_group_name_H-M   'P 1'
#
loop_
_entity.id
_entity.type
_entity.pdbx_description
1 polymer ?
#
loop_
_entity_poly.entity_id
_entity_poly.type
_entity_poly.pdbx_seq_one_letter_code
_entity_poly.pdbx_strand_id
1 'polypeptide(L)'
;MKKKLTVLVTSAMVFSSISFGTAFAFSDVDGSQSAAVNMLQERGIVNGVDADHFAPRGKISYAESVQLLVRAFGYNLDAMRFDHQPHASEFFTNVKDNAWYADAFVIAHYHNLDIPKDVNPNSSVTREQFASLLEHALAQKAQLPLINITPDIKDEASITPDLQGSIARLVHYKIVELDKNGNFNPKGELTRGESATWIYNTLQFMAQVKPPAPPVQTENVSLNVEKVTNDINKVTISREQKPTGGYSIVIRNIQFTDEKHAVIQYTLTDPAADSMNAEVINTPTAVAYLPAGVEVQLEALTTN
;
A
#
# COMPACT_ATOMS: atom_id res chain seq x y z
N MET A 1 13.00 75.29 -28.28
CA MET A 1 13.26 74.99 -26.84
C MET A 1 12.01 74.31 -26.29
N LYS A 2 11.95 72.97 -26.22
CA LYS A 2 12.00 72.13 -24.98
C LYS A 2 11.03 72.64 -23.88
N LYS A 3 9.98 71.90 -23.50
CA LYS A 3 9.90 70.80 -22.49
C LYS A 3 8.52 70.10 -22.66
N LYS A 4 8.35 68.79 -22.95
CA LYS A 4 8.52 67.51 -22.22
C LYS A 4 7.63 67.28 -20.97
N LEU A 5 6.82 66.20 -21.07
CA LEU A 5 6.42 65.16 -20.07
C LEU A 5 5.56 65.61 -18.86
N THR A 6 4.55 64.88 -18.35
CA THR A 6 4.42 63.42 -18.14
C THR A 6 2.95 63.02 -17.92
N VAL A 7 2.47 61.99 -18.61
CA VAL A 7 1.21 61.28 -18.29
C VAL A 7 1.53 60.19 -17.27
N LEU A 8 0.79 60.19 -16.16
CA LEU A 8 0.93 59.25 -15.05
C LEU A 8 0.34 57.88 -15.47
N VAL A 9 1.19 56.87 -15.61
CA VAL A 9 0.76 55.47 -15.76
C VAL A 9 0.68 54.87 -14.36
N THR A 10 -0.54 54.70 -13.84
CA THR A 10 -0.78 53.91 -12.63
C THR A 10 -0.68 52.42 -12.97
N SER A 11 0.49 51.85 -12.69
CA SER A 11 0.73 50.40 -12.73
C SER A 11 0.02 49.76 -11.53
N ALA A 12 -1.00 48.95 -11.78
CA ALA A 12 -1.63 48.10 -10.79
C ALA A 12 -0.68 46.94 -10.48
N MET A 13 0.10 47.09 -9.40
CA MET A 13 0.99 46.04 -8.90
C MET A 13 0.12 44.96 -8.24
N VAL A 14 -0.14 43.88 -8.98
CA VAL A 14 -0.71 42.64 -8.42
C VAL A 14 0.31 42.08 -7.44
N PHE A 15 0.07 42.30 -6.15
CA PHE A 15 0.73 41.54 -5.10
C PHE A 15 0.20 40.11 -5.19
N SER A 16 0.91 39.26 -5.93
CA SER A 16 0.82 37.81 -5.73
C SER A 16 1.29 37.55 -4.30
N SER A 17 0.35 37.34 -3.40
CA SER A 17 0.59 36.75 -2.10
C SER A 17 1.20 35.38 -2.33
N ILE A 18 2.52 35.32 -2.25
CA ILE A 18 3.24 34.08 -2.04
C ILE A 18 2.84 33.64 -0.64
N SER A 19 1.80 32.81 -0.55
CA SER A 19 1.56 32.00 0.63
C SER A 19 2.78 31.11 0.79
N PHE A 20 3.76 31.54 1.58
CA PHE A 20 4.70 30.62 2.19
C PHE A 20 3.86 29.75 3.11
N GLY A 21 3.39 28.62 2.59
CA GLY A 21 2.96 27.53 3.44
C GLY A 21 4.12 27.27 4.39
N THR A 22 3.90 27.47 5.68
CA THR A 22 4.84 27.00 6.70
C THR A 22 4.88 25.49 6.53
N ALA A 23 5.83 24.98 5.76
CA ALA A 23 6.21 23.58 5.85
C ALA A 23 6.52 23.37 7.33
N PHE A 24 5.81 22.44 7.98
CA PHE A 24 6.07 22.03 9.37
C PHE A 24 7.39 21.24 9.43
N ALA A 25 8.47 21.84 8.95
CA ALA A 25 9.78 21.21 8.92
C ALA A 25 10.40 21.34 10.31
N PHE A 26 10.65 20.20 10.95
CA PHE A 26 11.40 20.14 12.19
C PHE A 26 12.81 20.71 11.98
N SER A 27 13.26 21.51 12.93
CA SER A 27 14.52 22.26 12.85
C SER A 27 15.77 21.38 12.97
N ASP A 28 15.63 20.17 13.52
CA ASP A 28 16.71 19.22 13.80
C ASP A 28 16.83 18.09 12.77
N VAL A 29 15.99 18.09 11.73
CA VAL A 29 16.03 17.11 10.64
C VAL A 29 16.94 17.60 9.52
N ASP A 30 17.92 16.78 9.14
CA ASP A 30 18.82 17.12 8.05
C ASP A 30 18.15 16.99 6.67
N GLY A 31 18.79 17.56 5.65
CA GLY A 31 18.25 17.55 4.29
C GLY A 31 18.05 16.15 3.69
N SER A 32 18.82 15.15 4.13
CA SER A 32 18.67 13.78 3.61
C SER A 32 17.44 13.06 4.16
N GLN A 33 17.01 13.43 5.37
CA GLN A 33 15.84 12.85 6.04
C GLN A 33 14.58 13.70 5.92
N SER A 34 14.70 14.96 5.52
CA SER A 34 13.59 15.92 5.46
C SER A 34 12.40 15.42 4.63
N ALA A 35 12.64 14.85 3.45
CA ALA A 35 11.57 14.32 2.61
C ALA A 35 10.79 13.19 3.28
N ALA A 36 11.52 12.27 3.94
CA ALA A 36 10.92 11.14 4.64
C ALA A 36 10.08 11.62 5.83
N VAL A 37 10.67 12.46 6.70
CA VAL A 37 10.00 12.93 7.90
C VAL A 37 8.77 13.79 7.55
N ASN A 38 8.90 14.71 6.60
CA ASN A 38 7.79 15.59 6.20
C ASN A 38 6.61 14.79 5.63
N MET A 39 6.88 13.85 4.70
CA MET A 39 5.81 13.02 4.12
C MET A 39 5.10 12.18 5.20
N LEU A 40 5.87 11.59 6.12
CA LEU A 40 5.29 10.78 7.18
C LEU A 40 4.50 11.62 8.19
N GLN A 41 4.92 12.86 8.45
CA GLN A 41 4.21 13.78 9.32
C GLN A 41 2.91 14.27 8.67
N GLU A 42 2.95 14.64 7.39
CA GLU A 42 1.77 15.02 6.60
C GLU A 42 0.71 13.90 6.57
N ARG A 43 1.16 12.64 6.58
CA ARG A 43 0.29 11.45 6.67
C ARG A 43 -0.10 11.08 8.10
N GLY A 44 0.33 11.82 9.12
CA GLY A 44 0.04 11.55 10.54
C GLY A 44 0.71 10.28 11.10
N ILE A 45 1.72 9.75 10.41
CA ILE A 45 2.43 8.52 10.79
C ILE A 45 3.45 8.81 11.90
N VAL A 46 4.19 9.90 11.76
CA VAL A 46 5.16 10.38 12.76
C VAL A 46 4.73 11.69 13.39
N ASN A 47 5.18 11.92 14.62
CA ASN A 47 5.05 13.19 15.33
C ASN A 47 6.42 13.61 15.88
N GLY A 48 6.59 14.92 16.06
CA GLY A 48 7.73 15.49 16.77
C GLY A 48 7.71 15.11 18.24
N VAL A 49 8.88 15.21 18.88
CA VAL A 49 8.96 15.17 20.35
C VAL A 49 8.41 16.45 20.97
N ASP A 50 8.42 17.53 20.18
CA ASP A 50 7.70 18.78 20.41
C ASP A 50 7.32 19.42 19.05
N ALA A 51 6.91 20.69 19.06
CA ALA A 51 6.49 21.39 17.85
C ALA A 51 7.63 21.66 16.85
N ASP A 52 8.87 21.79 17.33
CA ASP A 52 10.04 22.23 16.55
C ASP A 52 11.07 21.12 16.32
N HIS A 53 10.98 20.00 17.04
CA HIS A 53 11.98 18.91 17.01
C HIS A 53 11.38 17.52 16.75
N PHE A 54 12.06 16.74 15.92
CA PHE A 54 11.75 15.33 15.64
C PHE A 54 12.61 14.33 16.45
N ALA A 55 13.80 14.76 16.87
CA ALA A 55 14.86 13.95 17.45
C ALA A 55 15.34 12.79 16.55
N PRO A 56 15.80 13.04 15.31
CA PRO A 56 16.13 11.98 14.34
C PRO A 56 17.27 11.07 14.78
N ARG A 57 18.19 11.55 15.63
CA ARG A 57 19.31 10.77 16.17
C ARG A 57 18.96 9.96 17.41
N GLY A 58 17.77 10.17 17.99
CA GLY A 58 17.29 9.40 19.13
C GLY A 58 17.08 7.94 18.75
N LYS A 59 17.41 7.02 19.66
CA LYS A 59 17.09 5.60 19.48
C LYS A 59 15.59 5.40 19.56
N ILE A 60 15.07 4.53 18.72
CA ILE A 60 13.65 4.17 18.72
C ILE A 60 13.46 2.87 19.52
N SER A 61 12.50 2.86 20.42
CA SER A 61 12.14 1.67 21.19
C SER A 61 11.39 0.65 20.32
N TYR A 62 11.33 -0.59 20.78
CA TYR A 62 10.55 -1.63 20.13
C TYR A 62 9.06 -1.24 20.07
N ALA A 63 8.51 -0.66 21.14
CA ALA A 63 7.12 -0.23 21.17
C ALA A 63 6.81 0.91 20.19
N GLU A 64 7.68 1.92 20.12
CA GLU A 64 7.54 2.99 19.12
C GLU A 64 7.63 2.43 17.70
N SER A 65 8.51 1.44 17.47
CA SER A 65 8.65 0.78 16.16
C SER A 65 7.37 0.06 15.74
N VAL A 66 6.75 -0.70 16.65
CA VAL A 66 5.47 -1.38 16.37
C VAL A 66 4.36 -0.37 16.10
N GLN A 67 4.24 0.68 16.92
CA GLN A 67 3.24 1.73 16.69
C GLN A 67 3.44 2.43 15.34
N LEU A 68 4.69 2.70 14.99
CA LEU A 68 5.05 3.36 13.75
C LEU A 68 4.66 2.53 12.53
N LEU A 69 4.92 1.21 12.56
CA LEU A 69 4.52 0.28 11.51
C LEU A 69 2.99 0.15 11.40
N VAL A 70 2.29 -0.03 12.52
CA VAL A 70 0.83 -0.11 12.54
C VAL A 70 0.20 1.12 11.87
N ARG A 71 0.71 2.33 12.18
CA ARG A 71 0.25 3.57 11.54
C ARG A 71 0.63 3.63 10.07
N ALA A 72 1.87 3.33 9.71
CA ALA A 72 2.36 3.43 8.35
C ALA A 72 1.59 2.55 7.36
N PHE A 73 1.19 1.36 7.80
CA PHE A 73 0.44 0.39 6.98
C PHE A 73 -1.09 0.48 7.16
N GLY A 74 -1.57 1.41 7.99
CA GLY A 74 -2.99 1.59 8.29
C GLY A 74 -3.64 0.34 8.85
N TYR A 75 -2.90 -0.42 9.67
CA TYR A 75 -3.44 -1.63 10.29
C TYR A 75 -4.44 -1.27 11.39
N ASN A 76 -5.56 -1.98 11.37
CA ASN A 76 -6.63 -1.90 12.35
C ASN A 76 -7.29 -3.27 12.48
N LEU A 77 -8.27 -3.37 13.37
CA LEU A 77 -9.04 -4.58 13.62
C LEU A 77 -10.51 -4.42 13.20
N ASP A 78 -10.87 -3.36 12.47
CA ASP A 78 -12.27 -2.96 12.22
C ASP A 78 -13.03 -4.02 11.40
N ALA A 79 -12.32 -4.77 10.57
CA ALA A 79 -12.87 -5.85 9.76
C ALA A 79 -12.86 -7.22 10.45
N MET A 80 -12.36 -7.31 11.69
CA MET A 80 -12.23 -8.55 12.43
C MET A 80 -13.35 -8.69 13.47
N ARG A 81 -13.78 -9.92 13.71
CA ARG A 81 -14.80 -10.25 14.72
C ARG A 81 -14.15 -11.06 15.82
N PHE A 82 -14.37 -10.64 17.06
CA PHE A 82 -13.84 -11.29 18.24
C PHE A 82 -14.97 -11.64 19.20
N ASP A 83 -14.84 -12.76 19.90
CA ASP A 83 -15.77 -13.17 20.95
C ASP A 83 -15.64 -12.28 22.20
N HIS A 84 -14.45 -11.72 22.42
CA HIS A 84 -14.14 -10.74 23.45
C HIS A 84 -13.13 -9.71 22.93
N GLN A 85 -12.96 -8.59 23.62
CA GLN A 85 -11.93 -7.61 23.27
C GLN A 85 -10.54 -8.23 23.50
N PRO A 86 -9.69 -8.35 22.46
CA PRO A 86 -8.36 -8.92 22.63
C PRO A 86 -7.45 -7.97 23.41
N HIS A 87 -6.67 -8.55 24.32
CA HIS A 87 -5.71 -7.86 25.18
C HIS A 87 -4.27 -8.25 24.84
N ALA A 88 -3.34 -7.32 25.02
CA ALA A 88 -1.94 -7.54 24.66
C ALA A 88 -1.28 -8.63 25.53
N SER A 89 -1.67 -8.71 26.81
CA SER A 89 -1.17 -9.69 27.77
C SER A 89 -1.52 -11.14 27.42
N GLU A 90 -2.51 -11.36 26.54
CA GLU A 90 -2.83 -12.69 25.99
C GLU A 90 -1.70 -13.22 25.10
N PHE A 91 -0.98 -12.33 24.43
CA PHE A 91 0.04 -12.67 23.42
C PHE A 91 1.47 -12.38 23.91
N PHE A 92 1.66 -11.35 24.74
CA PHE A 92 2.98 -10.83 25.11
C PHE A 92 3.14 -10.73 26.63
N THR A 93 4.18 -11.35 27.19
CA THR A 93 4.38 -11.43 28.66
C THR A 93 4.77 -10.10 29.28
N ASN A 94 5.40 -9.21 28.50
CA ASN A 94 5.98 -7.95 28.99
C ASN A 94 5.22 -6.71 28.52
N VAL A 95 4.06 -6.88 27.87
CA VAL A 95 3.19 -5.78 27.42
C VAL A 95 1.97 -5.72 28.33
N LYS A 96 1.80 -4.60 29.03
CA LYS A 96 0.64 -4.35 29.89
C LYS A 96 -0.53 -3.85 29.05
N ASP A 97 -1.74 -4.32 29.35
CA ASP A 97 -2.94 -3.98 28.57
C ASP A 97 -3.31 -2.50 28.60
N ASN A 98 -2.84 -1.74 29.60
CA ASN A 98 -3.06 -0.31 29.72
C ASN A 98 -1.88 0.55 29.25
N ALA A 99 -0.85 -0.05 28.64
CA ALA A 99 0.24 0.70 28.06
C ALA A 99 -0.22 1.46 26.80
N TRP A 100 0.35 2.64 26.55
CA TRP A 100 -0.01 3.46 25.38
C TRP A 100 0.21 2.75 24.03
N TYR A 101 1.06 1.71 24.01
CA TYR A 101 1.35 0.88 22.85
C TYR A 101 0.58 -0.44 22.81
N ALA A 102 -0.21 -0.78 23.83
CA ALA A 102 -0.86 -2.10 23.93
C ALA A 102 -1.70 -2.44 22.70
N ASP A 103 -2.54 -1.50 22.25
CA ASP A 103 -3.38 -1.67 21.07
C ASP A 103 -2.55 -1.92 19.80
N ALA A 104 -1.41 -1.23 19.65
CA ALA A 104 -0.53 -1.44 18.51
C ALA A 104 0.07 -2.85 18.50
N PHE A 105 0.39 -3.42 19.65
CA PHE A 105 0.86 -4.81 19.76
C PHE A 105 -0.22 -5.81 19.40
N VAL A 106 -1.46 -5.60 19.85
CA VAL A 106 -2.60 -6.46 19.48
C VAL A 106 -2.84 -6.40 17.97
N ILE A 107 -2.88 -5.20 17.40
CA ILE A 107 -3.01 -5.01 15.95
C ILE A 107 -1.88 -5.73 15.21
N ALA A 108 -0.62 -5.51 15.62
CA ALA A 108 0.53 -6.14 15.00
C ALA A 108 0.50 -7.68 15.07
N HIS A 109 0.00 -8.25 16.17
CA HIS A 109 -0.18 -9.68 16.33
C HIS A 109 -1.15 -10.25 15.27
N TYR A 110 -2.34 -9.65 15.13
CA TYR A 110 -3.34 -10.10 14.16
C TYR A 110 -2.95 -9.88 12.70
N HIS A 111 -2.02 -8.95 12.44
CA HIS A 111 -1.41 -8.74 11.12
C HIS A 111 -0.09 -9.52 10.95
N ASN A 112 0.21 -10.50 11.82
CA ASN A 112 1.36 -11.40 11.69
C ASN A 112 2.72 -10.69 11.56
N LEU A 113 2.97 -9.64 12.36
CA LEU A 113 4.27 -8.96 12.40
C LEU A 113 5.38 -9.76 13.11
N ASP A 114 5.11 -11.00 13.53
CA ASP A 114 6.07 -11.93 14.15
C ASP A 114 6.86 -11.34 15.34
N ILE A 115 6.12 -10.76 16.29
CA ILE A 115 6.69 -10.19 17.51
C ILE A 115 6.93 -11.32 18.54
N PRO A 116 8.13 -11.45 19.14
CA PRO A 116 8.40 -12.43 20.17
C PRO A 116 7.52 -12.24 21.42
N LYS A 117 7.04 -13.34 22.00
CA LYS A 117 6.17 -13.32 23.19
C LYS A 117 6.79 -12.60 24.40
N ASP A 118 8.11 -12.70 24.58
CA ASP A 118 8.87 -12.12 25.69
C ASP A 118 9.57 -10.80 25.34
N VAL A 119 9.19 -10.17 24.21
CA VAL A 119 9.76 -8.89 23.77
C VAL A 119 9.77 -7.84 24.88
N ASN A 120 10.87 -7.08 25.00
CA ASN A 120 10.91 -5.91 25.87
C ASN A 120 10.43 -4.67 25.08
N PRO A 121 9.23 -4.13 25.34
CA PRO A 121 8.70 -3.01 24.56
C PRO A 121 9.54 -1.72 24.72
N ASN A 122 10.29 -1.57 25.82
CA ASN A 122 11.05 -0.35 26.11
C ASN A 122 12.52 -0.43 25.68
N SER A 123 13.01 -1.58 25.21
CA SER A 123 14.38 -1.67 24.70
C SER A 123 14.50 -0.99 23.34
N SER A 124 15.69 -0.45 23.04
CA SER A 124 16.03 -0.04 21.67
C SER A 124 15.84 -1.19 20.70
N VAL A 125 15.28 -0.91 19.54
CA VAL A 125 15.17 -1.91 18.46
C VAL A 125 16.51 -2.03 17.73
N THR A 126 16.91 -3.26 17.39
CA THR A 126 18.04 -3.47 16.48
C THR A 126 17.62 -3.33 15.02
N ARG A 127 18.59 -3.11 14.13
CA ARG A 127 18.38 -3.02 12.68
C ARG A 127 17.73 -4.28 12.10
N GLU A 128 18.16 -5.47 12.53
CA GLU A 128 17.56 -6.73 12.08
C GLU A 128 16.13 -6.93 12.58
N GLN A 129 15.83 -6.51 13.83
CA GLN A 129 14.50 -6.63 14.40
C GLN A 129 13.52 -5.73 13.66
N PHE A 130 13.89 -4.46 13.46
CA PHE A 130 13.04 -3.53 12.72
C PHE A 130 12.86 -3.96 11.26
N ALA A 131 13.93 -4.46 10.62
CA ALA A 131 13.85 -5.01 9.26
C ALA A 131 12.86 -6.18 9.17
N SER A 132 12.89 -7.10 10.14
CA SER A 132 11.93 -8.20 10.18
C SER A 132 10.49 -7.71 10.30
N LEU A 133 10.21 -6.83 11.27
CA LEU A 133 8.86 -6.27 11.47
C LEU A 133 8.37 -5.53 10.21
N LEU A 134 9.23 -4.72 9.60
CA LEU A 134 8.91 -3.95 8.40
C LEU A 134 8.61 -4.85 7.21
N GLU A 135 9.38 -5.92 7.04
CA GLU A 135 9.19 -6.86 5.94
C GLU A 135 7.92 -7.68 6.12
N HIS A 136 7.62 -8.17 7.33
CA HIS A 136 6.34 -8.83 7.62
C HIS A 136 5.16 -7.88 7.37
N ALA A 137 5.26 -6.63 7.82
CA ALA A 137 4.26 -5.61 7.54
C ALA A 137 4.08 -5.36 6.04
N LEU A 138 5.16 -5.32 5.27
CA LEU A 138 5.11 -5.17 3.82
C LEU A 138 4.46 -6.39 3.13
N ALA A 139 4.84 -7.61 3.54
CA ALA A 139 4.37 -8.85 2.95
C ALA A 139 2.85 -9.07 3.10
N GLN A 140 2.22 -8.52 4.14
CA GLN A 140 0.76 -8.57 4.29
C GLN A 140 0.01 -7.65 3.32
N LYS A 141 0.63 -6.55 2.85
CA LYS A 141 0.00 -5.60 1.91
C LYS A 141 0.38 -5.86 0.46
N ALA A 142 1.54 -6.43 0.21
CA ALA A 142 2.08 -6.62 -1.12
C ALA A 142 2.33 -8.11 -1.39
N GLN A 143 1.71 -8.63 -2.46
CA GLN A 143 2.06 -9.94 -3.01
C GLN A 143 3.38 -9.81 -3.77
N LEU A 144 4.47 -9.84 -3.02
CA LEU A 144 5.82 -9.73 -3.57
C LEU A 144 6.27 -11.08 -4.11
N PRO A 145 6.85 -11.13 -5.33
CA PRO A 145 7.35 -12.38 -5.87
C PRO A 145 8.44 -12.94 -4.96
N LEU A 146 8.38 -14.26 -4.73
CA LEU A 146 9.48 -15.00 -4.11
C LEU A 146 10.69 -14.89 -5.02
N ILE A 147 11.62 -14.02 -4.63
CA ILE A 147 12.88 -13.80 -5.34
C ILE A 147 13.95 -14.68 -4.71
N ASN A 148 14.55 -15.57 -5.50
CA ASN A 148 15.73 -16.33 -5.07
C ASN A 148 17.01 -15.51 -5.31
N ILE A 149 17.04 -14.29 -4.76
CA ILE A 149 18.16 -13.35 -4.89
C ILE A 149 18.73 -13.10 -3.51
N THR A 150 19.97 -13.54 -3.30
CA THR A 150 20.74 -13.28 -2.08
C THR A 150 21.63 -12.06 -2.35
N PRO A 151 21.34 -10.88 -1.76
CA PRO A 151 22.25 -9.76 -1.84
C PRO A 151 23.57 -10.10 -1.13
N ASP A 152 24.69 -9.56 -1.64
CA ASP A 152 26.00 -9.72 -1.00
C ASP A 152 26.07 -8.85 0.27
N ILE A 153 25.77 -9.45 1.42
CA ILE A 153 25.83 -8.82 2.74
C ILE A 153 27.06 -9.38 3.47
N LYS A 154 28.08 -8.55 3.66
CA LYS A 154 29.38 -9.03 4.16
C LYS A 154 29.37 -9.52 5.61
N ASP A 155 28.44 -9.00 6.42
CA ASP A 155 28.25 -9.38 7.82
C ASP A 155 27.01 -10.27 8.01
N GLU A 156 26.59 -11.01 6.97
CA GLU A 156 25.45 -11.94 7.02
C GLU A 156 25.55 -12.95 8.17
N ALA A 157 26.76 -13.39 8.51
CA ALA A 157 26.99 -14.31 9.64
C ALA A 157 26.62 -13.71 11.02
N SER A 158 26.47 -12.39 11.12
CA SER A 158 26.00 -11.71 12.33
C SER A 158 24.48 -11.57 12.39
N ILE A 159 23.78 -11.89 11.30
CA ILE A 159 22.32 -11.84 11.22
C ILE A 159 21.73 -13.07 11.91
N THR A 160 20.68 -12.87 12.69
CA THR A 160 19.91 -13.98 13.25
C THR A 160 19.32 -14.82 12.10
N PRO A 161 19.55 -16.15 12.03
CA PRO A 161 19.21 -16.97 10.87
C PRO A 161 17.78 -16.78 10.33
N ASP A 162 16.80 -16.75 11.22
CA ASP A 162 15.38 -16.60 10.84
C ASP A 162 15.05 -15.24 10.20
N LEU A 163 15.89 -14.23 10.40
CA LEU A 163 15.68 -12.87 9.90
C LEU A 163 16.41 -12.60 8.57
N GLN A 164 17.27 -13.52 8.11
CA GLN A 164 18.07 -13.35 6.90
C GLN A 164 17.20 -13.10 5.67
N GLY A 165 16.11 -13.86 5.52
CA GLY A 165 15.19 -13.73 4.39
C GLY A 165 14.54 -12.34 4.32
N SER A 166 14.08 -11.82 5.46
CA SER A 166 13.47 -10.49 5.53
C SER A 166 14.46 -9.39 5.18
N ILE A 167 15.68 -9.46 5.71
CA ILE A 167 16.73 -8.48 5.42
C ILE A 167 17.14 -8.53 3.95
N ALA A 168 17.36 -9.73 3.40
CA ALA A 168 17.72 -9.92 2.01
C ALA A 168 16.68 -9.29 1.05
N ARG A 169 15.39 -9.47 1.33
CA ARG A 169 14.30 -8.86 0.55
C ARG A 169 14.32 -7.34 0.63
N LEU A 170 14.44 -6.76 1.82
CA LEU A 170 14.47 -5.31 1.98
C LEU A 170 15.69 -4.66 1.30
N VAL A 171 16.85 -5.32 1.33
CA VAL A 171 18.06 -4.86 0.62
C VAL A 171 17.88 -4.98 -0.90
N HIS A 172 17.26 -6.06 -1.36
CA HIS A 172 16.97 -6.24 -2.78
C HIS A 172 16.03 -5.16 -3.32
N TYR A 173 14.94 -4.87 -2.60
CA TYR A 173 13.97 -3.84 -2.97
C TYR A 173 14.47 -2.41 -2.78
N LYS A 174 15.72 -2.22 -2.32
CA LYS A 174 16.31 -0.91 -2.04
C LYS A 174 15.52 -0.11 -1.00
N ILE A 175 14.81 -0.80 -0.12
CA ILE A 175 14.19 -0.21 1.06
C ILE A 175 15.26 0.11 2.10
N VAL A 176 16.21 -0.82 2.25
CA VAL A 176 17.37 -0.68 3.14
C VAL A 176 18.65 -0.76 2.33
N GLU A 177 19.59 0.14 2.63
CA GLU A 177 20.92 0.15 2.04
C GLU A 177 21.95 -0.44 3.01
N LEU A 178 22.95 -1.11 2.45
CA LEU A 178 24.15 -1.52 3.16
C LEU A 178 25.06 -0.31 3.35
N ASP A 179 25.92 -0.36 4.37
CA ASP A 179 26.91 0.68 4.56
C ASP A 179 27.97 0.69 3.45
N LYS A 180 28.87 1.68 3.48
CA LYS A 180 29.94 1.85 2.48
C LYS A 180 30.88 0.64 2.38
N ASN A 181 30.94 -0.20 3.41
CA ASN A 181 31.76 -1.40 3.44
C ASN A 181 31.00 -2.63 2.93
N GLY A 182 29.68 -2.54 2.71
CA GLY A 182 28.81 -3.65 2.32
C GLY A 182 28.23 -4.43 3.51
N ASN A 183 28.20 -3.84 4.70
CA ASN A 183 27.62 -4.45 5.90
C ASN A 183 26.20 -3.93 6.16
N PHE A 184 25.34 -4.79 6.71
CA PHE A 184 24.02 -4.43 7.19
C PHE A 184 24.04 -3.87 8.62
N ASN A 185 24.99 -4.32 9.45
CA ASN A 185 25.14 -4.03 10.87
C ASN A 185 23.92 -4.49 11.72
N PRO A 186 23.57 -5.80 11.73
CA PRO A 186 22.28 -6.28 12.24
C PRO A 186 21.99 -5.96 13.70
N LYS A 187 23.02 -6.00 14.55
CA LYS A 187 22.91 -5.74 16.00
C LYS A 187 22.96 -4.26 16.36
N GLY A 188 23.19 -3.37 15.38
CA GLY A 188 23.18 -1.93 15.61
C GLY A 188 21.79 -1.44 15.99
N GLU A 189 21.71 -0.47 16.89
CA GLU A 189 20.44 0.15 17.27
C GLU A 189 19.98 1.15 16.21
N LEU A 190 18.70 1.09 15.85
CA LEU A 190 18.11 1.99 14.87
C LEU A 190 17.71 3.34 15.50
N THR A 191 17.88 4.42 14.76
CA THR A 191 17.41 5.75 15.16
C THR A 191 16.01 6.05 14.61
N ARG A 192 15.32 7.03 15.22
CA ARG A 192 14.03 7.54 14.75
C ARG A 192 14.10 8.01 13.29
N GLY A 193 15.15 8.74 12.92
CA GLY A 193 15.39 9.19 11.55
C GLY A 193 15.57 8.03 10.57
N GLU A 194 16.40 7.05 10.91
CA GLU A 194 16.58 5.87 10.04
C GLU A 194 15.29 5.06 9.88
N SER A 195 14.53 4.87 10.97
CA SER A 195 13.24 4.15 10.92
C SER A 195 12.22 4.87 10.01
N ALA A 196 12.18 6.20 10.08
CA ALA A 196 11.36 7.04 9.20
C ALA A 196 11.80 6.90 7.74
N THR A 197 13.11 6.93 7.47
CA THR A 197 13.64 6.72 6.11
C THR A 197 13.26 5.35 5.56
N TRP A 198 13.37 4.28 6.35
CA TRP A 198 13.03 2.93 5.88
C TRP A 198 11.55 2.81 5.55
N ILE A 199 10.67 3.34 6.40
CA ILE A 199 9.22 3.35 6.13
C ILE A 199 8.89 4.20 4.90
N TYR A 200 9.50 5.38 4.77
CA TYR A 200 9.34 6.22 3.58
C TYR A 200 9.71 5.44 2.32
N ASN A 201 10.88 4.78 2.29
CA ASN A 201 11.32 3.97 1.17
C ASN A 201 10.34 2.83 0.87
N THR A 202 9.80 2.17 1.90
CA THR A 202 8.78 1.13 1.73
C THR A 202 7.51 1.66 1.10
N LEU A 203 7.00 2.80 1.56
CA LEU A 203 5.79 3.40 0.99
C LEU A 203 6.01 3.85 -0.46
N GLN A 204 7.20 4.35 -0.78
CA GLN A 204 7.57 4.70 -2.16
C GLN A 204 7.66 3.45 -3.04
N PHE A 205 8.27 2.37 -2.53
CA PHE A 205 8.30 1.09 -3.21
C PHE A 205 6.88 0.56 -3.46
N MET A 206 6.00 0.57 -2.46
CA MET A 206 4.60 0.15 -2.61
C MET A 206 3.81 1.01 -3.60
N ALA A 207 4.15 2.29 -3.74
CA ALA A 207 3.52 3.14 -4.76
C ALA A 207 3.98 2.81 -6.19
N GLN A 208 5.19 2.25 -6.34
CA GLN A 208 5.76 1.85 -7.63
C GLN A 208 5.38 0.42 -8.02
N VAL A 209 5.29 -0.48 -7.04
CA VAL A 209 4.74 -1.82 -7.22
C VAL A 209 3.24 -1.65 -7.37
N LYS A 210 2.72 -1.80 -8.61
CA LYS A 210 1.27 -1.83 -8.85
C LYS A 210 0.65 -2.77 -7.79
N PRO A 211 -0.43 -2.35 -7.08
CA PRO A 211 -1.20 -3.27 -6.26
C PRO A 211 -1.46 -4.51 -7.12
N PRO A 212 -1.33 -5.74 -6.58
CA PRO A 212 -1.69 -6.92 -7.36
C PRO A 212 -3.06 -6.63 -7.96
N ALA A 213 -3.14 -6.68 -9.29
CA ALA A 213 -4.42 -6.73 -9.96
C ALA A 213 -5.24 -7.75 -9.16
N PRO A 214 -6.43 -7.39 -8.61
CA PRO A 214 -7.33 -8.36 -8.01
C PRO A 214 -7.31 -9.57 -8.93
N PRO A 215 -7.11 -10.79 -8.40
CA PRO A 215 -6.86 -11.97 -9.22
C PRO A 215 -7.83 -11.91 -10.38
N VAL A 216 -7.30 -11.72 -11.60
CA VAL A 216 -8.13 -11.68 -12.79
C VAL A 216 -8.88 -13.00 -12.70
N GLN A 217 -10.18 -12.94 -12.46
CA GLN A 217 -10.98 -14.14 -12.45
C GLN A 217 -10.82 -14.71 -13.85
N THR A 218 -9.96 -15.72 -14.00
CA THR A 218 -9.76 -16.46 -15.25
C THR A 218 -10.93 -17.40 -15.45
N GLU A 219 -12.12 -16.84 -15.37
CA GLU A 219 -13.33 -17.51 -15.77
C GLU A 219 -13.49 -17.29 -17.27
N ASN A 220 -13.65 -18.38 -18.02
CA ASN A 220 -13.92 -18.29 -19.44
C ASN A 220 -15.30 -17.67 -19.65
N VAL A 221 -15.35 -16.44 -20.14
CA VAL A 221 -16.59 -15.79 -20.57
C VAL A 221 -16.84 -16.13 -22.03
N SER A 222 -18.00 -16.73 -22.29
CA SER A 222 -18.45 -17.02 -23.64
C SER A 222 -18.97 -15.77 -24.33
N LEU A 223 -18.73 -15.66 -25.64
CA LEU A 223 -19.20 -14.59 -26.52
C LEU A 223 -20.15 -15.19 -27.56
N ASN A 224 -21.37 -14.67 -27.65
CA ASN A 224 -22.32 -14.99 -28.70
C ASN A 224 -22.73 -13.72 -29.45
N VAL A 225 -22.68 -13.77 -30.78
CA VAL A 225 -23.03 -12.65 -31.66
C VAL A 225 -24.21 -13.05 -32.53
N GLU A 226 -25.35 -12.40 -32.31
CA GLU A 226 -26.59 -12.64 -33.03
C GLU A 226 -26.90 -11.45 -33.92
N LYS A 227 -27.17 -11.69 -35.21
CA LYS A 227 -27.62 -10.64 -36.12
C LYS A 227 -29.05 -10.21 -35.74
N VAL A 228 -29.24 -8.92 -35.45
CA VAL A 228 -30.57 -8.35 -35.15
C VAL A 228 -31.13 -7.62 -36.37
N THR A 229 -30.32 -6.79 -37.02
CA THR A 229 -30.65 -6.11 -38.27
C THR A 229 -29.47 -6.25 -39.26
N ASN A 230 -29.58 -5.63 -40.44
CA ASN A 230 -28.45 -5.60 -41.38
C ASN A 230 -27.26 -4.78 -40.86
N ASP A 231 -27.52 -3.83 -39.97
CA ASP A 231 -26.51 -2.86 -39.51
C ASP A 231 -26.10 -3.09 -38.04
N ILE A 232 -26.81 -3.94 -37.30
CA ILE A 232 -26.62 -4.13 -35.86
C ILE A 232 -26.63 -5.63 -35.49
N ASN A 233 -25.60 -6.02 -34.74
CA ASN A 233 -25.52 -7.30 -34.04
C ASN A 233 -25.78 -7.10 -32.54
N LYS A 234 -26.48 -8.06 -31.92
CA LYS A 234 -26.56 -8.20 -30.47
C LYS A 234 -25.42 -9.09 -30.02
N VAL A 235 -24.64 -8.59 -29.09
CA VAL A 235 -23.50 -9.29 -28.50
C VAL A 235 -23.87 -9.64 -27.08
N THR A 236 -23.85 -10.93 -26.76
CA THR A 236 -24.13 -11.46 -25.42
C THR A 236 -22.86 -12.09 -24.87
N ILE A 237 -22.41 -11.62 -23.71
CA ILE A 237 -21.34 -12.24 -22.95
C ILE A 237 -21.93 -13.00 -21.76
N SER A 238 -21.46 -14.23 -21.53
CA SER A 238 -22.03 -15.10 -20.51
C SER A 238 -20.95 -15.79 -19.69
N ARG A 239 -21.12 -15.77 -18.37
CA ARG A 239 -20.41 -16.63 -17.42
C ARG A 239 -20.83 -18.09 -17.59
N GLU A 240 -20.09 -19.02 -16.98
CA GLU A 240 -20.54 -20.41 -16.86
C GLU A 240 -21.73 -20.53 -15.89
N GLN A 241 -22.37 -21.70 -15.82
CA GLN A 241 -23.42 -21.95 -14.84
C GLN A 241 -22.89 -21.78 -13.41
N LYS A 242 -23.61 -21.01 -12.58
CA LYS A 242 -23.27 -20.72 -11.19
C LYS A 242 -24.28 -21.35 -10.24
N PRO A 243 -23.86 -21.77 -9.04
CA PRO A 243 -24.69 -22.57 -8.13
C PRO A 243 -25.77 -21.76 -7.40
N THR A 244 -25.59 -20.44 -7.26
CA THR A 244 -26.50 -19.56 -6.52
C THR A 244 -26.79 -18.27 -7.29
N GLY A 245 -27.80 -17.53 -6.84
CA GLY A 245 -27.93 -16.11 -7.15
C GLY A 245 -26.72 -15.29 -6.66
N GLY A 246 -26.57 -14.07 -7.18
CA GLY A 246 -25.56 -13.11 -6.73
C GLY A 246 -24.28 -13.05 -7.57
N TYR A 247 -24.01 -14.05 -8.40
CA TYR A 247 -22.98 -13.92 -9.44
C TYR A 247 -23.45 -12.96 -10.54
N SER A 248 -22.60 -12.03 -10.94
CA SER A 248 -22.89 -11.10 -12.05
C SER A 248 -21.73 -10.93 -13.00
N ILE A 249 -22.07 -10.49 -14.21
CA ILE A 249 -21.16 -9.99 -15.24
C ILE A 249 -21.71 -8.67 -15.74
N VAL A 250 -20.86 -7.65 -15.85
CA VAL A 250 -21.27 -6.31 -16.24
C VAL A 250 -20.29 -5.77 -17.28
N ILE A 251 -20.81 -5.35 -18.44
CA ILE A 251 -20.05 -4.59 -19.42
C ILE A 251 -19.82 -3.19 -18.84
N ARG A 252 -18.55 -2.81 -18.69
CA ARG A 252 -18.16 -1.49 -18.16
C ARG A 252 -17.87 -0.51 -19.27
N ASN A 253 -17.26 -0.98 -20.34
CA ASN A 253 -16.85 -0.14 -21.44
C ASN A 253 -16.76 -0.94 -22.74
N ILE A 254 -16.90 -0.26 -23.87
CA ILE A 254 -16.71 -0.83 -25.21
C ILE A 254 -15.82 0.15 -25.97
N GLN A 255 -14.64 -0.30 -26.36
CA GLN A 255 -13.68 0.50 -27.10
C GLN A 255 -13.58 -0.01 -28.53
N PHE A 256 -13.82 0.87 -29.51
CA PHE A 256 -13.52 0.56 -30.91
C PHE A 256 -12.04 0.87 -31.16
N THR A 257 -11.26 -0.16 -31.46
CA THR A 257 -9.83 0.01 -31.79
C THR A 257 -9.66 0.46 -33.24
N ASP A 258 -10.59 0.07 -34.10
CA ASP A 258 -10.77 0.57 -35.47
C ASP A 258 -12.22 0.32 -35.95
N GLU A 259 -12.50 0.51 -37.24
CA GLU A 259 -13.84 0.34 -37.82
C GLU A 259 -14.36 -1.11 -37.82
N LYS A 260 -13.47 -2.09 -37.66
CA LYS A 260 -13.79 -3.53 -37.70
C LYS A 260 -13.57 -4.24 -36.38
N HIS A 261 -12.95 -3.63 -35.39
CA HIS A 261 -12.62 -4.30 -34.13
C HIS A 261 -13.10 -3.49 -32.91
N ALA A 262 -13.70 -4.19 -31.95
CA ALA A 262 -14.08 -3.64 -30.66
C ALA A 262 -13.62 -4.54 -29.51
N VAL A 263 -13.22 -3.92 -28.41
CA VAL A 263 -12.90 -4.58 -27.13
C VAL A 263 -14.01 -4.27 -26.14
N ILE A 264 -14.71 -5.31 -25.68
CA ILE A 264 -15.67 -5.21 -24.58
C ILE A 264 -14.93 -5.46 -23.28
N GLN A 265 -14.88 -4.42 -22.45
CA GLN A 265 -14.32 -4.46 -21.12
C GLN A 265 -15.42 -4.76 -20.09
N TYR A 266 -15.25 -5.82 -19.29
CA TYR A 266 -16.29 -6.28 -18.37
C TYR A 266 -15.73 -6.60 -16.98
N THR A 267 -16.59 -6.58 -15.95
CA THR A 267 -16.24 -7.03 -14.59
C THR A 267 -17.09 -8.22 -14.20
N LEU A 268 -16.49 -9.16 -13.48
CA LEU A 268 -17.17 -10.26 -12.81
C LEU A 268 -17.33 -9.91 -11.32
N THR A 269 -18.45 -10.30 -10.73
CA THR A 269 -18.67 -10.14 -9.29
C THR A 269 -19.23 -11.43 -8.73
N ASP A 270 -18.59 -11.92 -7.68
CA ASP A 270 -19.03 -13.09 -6.95
C ASP A 270 -19.82 -12.65 -5.71
N PRO A 271 -20.80 -13.44 -5.28
CA PRO A 271 -21.53 -13.17 -4.05
C PRO A 271 -20.59 -13.24 -2.84
N ALA A 272 -20.83 -12.40 -1.84
CA ALA A 272 -20.11 -12.48 -0.56
C ALA A 272 -20.35 -13.85 0.10
N ALA A 273 -19.35 -14.38 0.80
CA ALA A 273 -19.42 -15.71 1.40
C ALA A 273 -20.56 -15.90 2.43
N ASP A 274 -21.04 -14.80 3.03
CA ASP A 274 -22.14 -14.74 4.00
C ASP A 274 -23.47 -14.26 3.38
N SER A 275 -23.53 -14.10 2.06
CA SER A 275 -24.74 -13.62 1.39
C SER A 275 -25.85 -14.67 1.37
N MET A 276 -27.06 -14.28 1.77
CA MET A 276 -28.26 -15.12 1.71
C MET A 276 -28.84 -15.18 0.29
N ASN A 277 -28.01 -15.56 -0.68
CA ASN A 277 -28.46 -15.73 -2.06
C ASN A 277 -29.26 -17.02 -2.24
N ALA A 278 -30.28 -16.98 -3.10
CA ALA A 278 -31.07 -18.17 -3.42
C ALA A 278 -30.21 -19.23 -4.13
N GLU A 279 -30.32 -20.50 -3.72
CA GLU A 279 -29.67 -21.65 -4.35
C GLU A 279 -30.37 -22.01 -5.67
N VAL A 280 -30.21 -21.15 -6.67
CA VAL A 280 -30.76 -21.35 -8.01
C VAL A 280 -29.62 -21.29 -9.00
N ILE A 281 -29.48 -22.36 -9.79
CA ILE A 281 -28.50 -22.40 -10.87
C ILE A 281 -28.85 -21.33 -11.89
N ASN A 282 -27.93 -20.40 -12.16
CA ASN A 282 -28.11 -19.36 -13.16
C ASN A 282 -26.89 -19.23 -14.07
N THR A 283 -27.08 -18.57 -15.22
CA THR A 283 -26.00 -18.22 -16.15
C THR A 283 -25.98 -16.70 -16.27
N PRO A 284 -25.12 -16.00 -15.50
CA PRO A 284 -25.04 -14.55 -15.57
C PRO A 284 -24.65 -14.08 -16.98
N THR A 285 -25.41 -13.14 -17.53
CA THR A 285 -25.17 -12.59 -18.89
C THR A 285 -25.21 -11.08 -18.90
N ALA A 286 -24.49 -10.47 -19.85
CA ALA A 286 -24.59 -9.06 -20.19
C ALA A 286 -24.68 -8.88 -21.71
N VAL A 287 -25.39 -7.84 -22.14
CA VAL A 287 -25.72 -7.62 -23.56
C VAL A 287 -25.29 -6.22 -24.00
N ALA A 288 -24.73 -6.14 -25.21
CA ALA A 288 -24.50 -4.90 -25.93
C ALA A 288 -24.98 -5.02 -27.39
N TYR A 289 -25.17 -3.89 -28.06
CA TYR A 289 -25.51 -3.83 -29.48
C TYR A 289 -24.40 -3.11 -30.22
N LEU A 290 -23.80 -3.77 -31.22
CA LEU A 290 -22.66 -3.25 -31.97
C LEU A 290 -22.96 -3.23 -33.47
N PRO A 291 -22.28 -2.38 -34.26
CA PRO A 291 -22.40 -2.40 -35.71
C PRO A 291 -22.10 -3.78 -36.31
N ALA A 292 -22.84 -4.14 -37.36
CA ALA A 292 -22.60 -5.38 -38.07
C ALA A 292 -21.21 -5.38 -38.72
N GLY A 293 -20.53 -6.54 -38.70
CA GLY A 293 -19.19 -6.70 -39.28
C GLY A 293 -18.03 -6.33 -38.34
N VAL A 294 -18.33 -5.91 -37.11
CA VAL A 294 -17.32 -5.69 -36.06
C VAL A 294 -16.97 -7.00 -35.37
N GLU A 295 -15.68 -7.35 -35.35
CA GLU A 295 -15.10 -8.42 -34.55
C GLU A 295 -14.91 -7.96 -33.10
N VAL A 296 -15.29 -8.81 -32.15
CA VAL A 296 -15.33 -8.47 -30.73
C VAL A 296 -14.33 -9.28 -29.94
N GLN A 297 -13.49 -8.61 -29.17
CA GLN A 297 -12.62 -9.20 -28.17
C GLN A 297 -13.12 -8.87 -26.77
N LEU A 298 -12.86 -9.76 -25.81
CA LEU A 298 -13.27 -9.61 -24.42
C LEU A 298 -12.05 -9.33 -23.55
N GLU A 299 -12.16 -8.32 -22.69
CA GLU A 299 -11.13 -7.97 -21.72
C GLU A 299 -11.74 -7.86 -20.32
N ALA A 300 -11.27 -8.68 -19.39
CA ALA A 300 -11.71 -8.59 -17.99
C ALA A 300 -11.03 -7.40 -17.31
N LEU A 301 -11.82 -6.52 -16.70
CA LEU A 301 -11.35 -5.47 -15.83
C LEU A 301 -11.24 -5.99 -14.40
N THR A 302 -10.17 -5.58 -13.73
CA THR A 302 -10.01 -5.74 -12.30
C THR A 302 -11.01 -4.87 -11.55
N THR A 303 -11.83 -5.46 -10.69
CA THR A 303 -12.63 -4.71 -9.70
C THR A 303 -11.70 -4.09 -8.66
N ASN A 304 -11.52 -2.78 -8.70
CA ASN A 304 -10.87 -2.01 -7.63
C ASN A 304 -11.66 -2.10 -6.32
#